data_AF-A0A8J6TFV6-F1
#
_entry.id   AF-A0A8J6TFV6-F1
#
_cell.length_a   1.000
_cell.length_b   1.000
_cell.length_c   1.000
_cell.angle_alpha   90.00
_cell.angle_beta   90.00
_cell.angle_gamma   90.00
#
_symmetry.space_group_name_H-M   'P 1'
#
loop_
_entity.id
_entity.type
_entity.pdbx_description
1 polymer ?
#
loop_
_entity_poly.entity_id
_entity_poly.type
_entity_poly.pdbx_seq_one_letter_code
_entity_poly.pdbx_strand_id
1 'polypeptide(L)'
;MNTKGRLFRIRSILIFFVLALGFSGLTAIPLRFELNILNSIAGEGTNIEAIAPSLSHWISLVQHAIEDQYQNHAFLAYGYDWLAFGHFVIAIAFIGAVKDPIQNRWVIEFGMIACVLIIPYALILGHFRGIPMLWRMIDMLFGILGIIPLYFARKMTLELESEFISAG
;
A
#
# COMPACT_ATOMS: atom_id res chain seq x y z
N MET A 1 -13.97 14.30 -23.94
CA MET A 1 -14.81 13.71 -22.86
C MET A 1 -15.53 14.87 -22.18
N ASN A 2 -16.82 14.75 -21.84
CA ASN A 2 -17.52 15.84 -21.15
C ASN A 2 -17.04 15.98 -19.69
N THR A 3 -17.18 17.18 -19.11
CA THR A 3 -16.73 17.53 -17.75
C THR A 3 -17.25 16.57 -16.69
N LYS A 4 -18.54 16.20 -16.77
CA LYS A 4 -19.17 15.25 -15.84
C LYS A 4 -18.55 13.85 -15.92
N GLY A 5 -18.28 13.35 -17.13
CA GLY A 5 -17.64 12.06 -17.36
C GLY A 5 -16.20 12.04 -16.87
N ARG A 6 -15.45 13.14 -17.02
CA ARG A 6 -14.09 13.25 -16.47
C ARG A 6 -14.11 13.21 -14.95
N LEU A 7 -14.97 14.01 -14.32
CA LEU A 7 -15.10 14.04 -12.86
C LEU A 7 -15.46 12.67 -12.30
N PHE A 8 -16.39 11.95 -12.95
CA PHE A 8 -16.74 10.59 -12.55
C PHE A 8 -15.52 9.65 -12.59
N ARG A 9 -14.74 9.67 -13.69
CA ARG A 9 -13.54 8.83 -13.80
C ARG A 9 -12.48 9.18 -12.75
N ILE A 10 -12.22 10.46 -12.49
CA ILE A 10 -11.30 10.89 -11.43
C ILE A 10 -11.75 10.32 -10.09
N ARG A 11 -13.04 10.49 -9.75
CA ARG A 11 -13.61 9.99 -8.50
C ARG A 11 -13.51 8.46 -8.39
N SER A 12 -13.83 7.72 -9.44
CA SER A 12 -13.72 6.26 -9.44
C SER A 12 -12.28 5.79 -9.19
N ILE A 13 -11.30 6.42 -9.84
CA ILE A 13 -9.88 6.10 -9.63
C ILE A 13 -9.46 6.41 -8.19
N LEU A 14 -9.84 7.57 -7.66
CA LEU A 14 -9.49 7.96 -6.29
C LEU A 14 -10.19 7.06 -5.26
N ILE A 15 -11.45 6.68 -5.47
CA ILE A 15 -12.16 5.71 -4.61
C ILE A 15 -11.46 4.36 -4.63
N PHE A 16 -11.09 3.85 -5.82
CA PHE A 16 -10.30 2.64 -5.93
C PHE A 16 -9.00 2.73 -5.14
N PHE A 17 -8.28 3.85 -5.27
CA PHE A 17 -7.04 4.08 -4.51
C PHE A 17 -7.28 4.11 -3.00
N VAL A 18 -8.32 4.79 -2.52
CA VAL A 18 -8.71 4.82 -1.10
C VAL A 18 -8.99 3.42 -0.57
N LEU A 19 -9.75 2.62 -1.32
CA LEU A 19 -10.07 1.25 -0.93
C LEU A 19 -8.82 0.36 -0.93
N ALA A 20 -7.97 0.46 -1.95
CA ALA A 20 -6.74 -0.30 -2.05
C ALA A 20 -5.77 0.05 -0.90
N LEU A 21 -5.60 1.34 -0.60
CA LEU A 21 -4.76 1.82 0.50
C LEU A 21 -5.30 1.40 1.87
N GLY A 22 -6.61 1.50 2.07
CA GLY A 22 -7.26 1.02 3.30
C GLY A 22 -7.09 -0.49 3.46
N PHE A 23 -7.30 -1.25 2.38
CA PHE A 23 -7.15 -2.71 2.40
C PHE A 23 -5.70 -3.13 2.66
N SER A 24 -4.71 -2.46 2.06
CA SER A 24 -3.30 -2.75 2.35
C SER A 24 -2.91 -2.44 3.80
N GLY A 25 -3.55 -1.44 4.43
CA GLY A 25 -3.39 -1.21 5.87
C GLY A 25 -4.05 -2.29 6.71
N LEU A 26 -5.23 -2.76 6.30
CA LEU A 26 -6.01 -3.76 7.02
C LEU A 26 -5.27 -5.09 7.18
N THR A 27 -4.44 -5.51 6.22
CA THR A 27 -3.66 -6.76 6.28
C THR A 27 -2.64 -6.78 7.43
N ALA A 28 -2.28 -5.63 8.00
CA ALA A 28 -1.41 -5.59 9.18
C ALA A 28 -2.11 -6.12 10.45
N ILE A 29 -3.46 -6.11 10.51
CA ILE A 29 -4.22 -6.54 11.70
C ILE A 29 -4.24 -8.08 11.84
N PRO A 30 -4.67 -8.87 10.82
CA PRO A 30 -4.67 -10.32 10.89
C PRO A 30 -3.32 -10.95 10.51
N LEU A 31 -2.19 -10.24 10.67
CA LEU A 31 -0.87 -10.65 10.18
C LEU A 31 -0.49 -12.09 10.59
N ARG A 32 -0.73 -12.48 11.85
CA ARG A 32 -0.49 -13.86 12.33
C ARG A 32 -1.26 -14.90 11.53
N PHE A 33 -2.54 -14.64 11.27
CA PHE A 33 -3.39 -15.55 10.51
C PHE A 33 -2.94 -15.64 9.05
N GLU A 34 -2.64 -14.50 8.43
CA GLU A 34 -2.15 -14.44 7.04
C GLU A 34 -0.81 -15.17 6.88
N LEU A 35 0.11 -15.01 7.83
CA LEU A 35 1.40 -15.70 7.82
C LEU A 35 1.27 -17.21 8.04
N ASN A 36 0.32 -17.65 8.87
CA ASN A 36 0.05 -19.09 9.04
C ASN A 36 -0.42 -19.72 7.72
N ILE A 37 -1.29 -19.02 6.98
CA ILE A 37 -1.70 -19.46 5.65
C ILE A 37 -0.51 -19.45 4.70
N LEU A 38 0.24 -18.35 4.63
CA LEU A 38 1.38 -18.22 3.73
C LEU A 38 2.45 -19.30 3.98
N ASN A 39 2.75 -19.59 5.26
CA ASN A 39 3.69 -20.62 5.64
C ASN A 39 3.22 -22.03 5.24
N SER A 40 1.91 -22.32 5.34
CA SER A 40 1.38 -23.64 4.91
C SER A 40 1.44 -23.86 3.40
N ILE A 41 1.51 -22.78 2.60
CA ILE A 41 1.53 -22.84 1.13
C ILE A 41 2.95 -22.73 0.57
N ALA A 42 3.80 -21.89 1.18
CA ALA A 42 5.10 -21.50 0.64
C ALA A 42 6.26 -21.58 1.64
N GLY A 43 6.02 -22.01 2.88
CA GLY A 43 7.06 -22.22 3.89
C GLY A 43 7.90 -23.47 3.66
N GLU A 44 8.77 -23.78 4.61
CA GLU A 44 9.55 -25.03 4.66
C GLU A 44 8.62 -26.25 4.70
N GLY A 45 9.01 -27.33 4.00
CA GLY A 45 8.24 -28.55 3.82
C GLY A 45 7.21 -28.48 2.68
N THR A 46 7.10 -27.36 1.97
CA THR A 46 6.19 -27.20 0.82
C THR A 46 6.89 -27.45 -0.51
N ASN A 47 6.11 -27.64 -1.59
CA ASN A 47 6.67 -27.77 -2.94
C ASN A 47 7.43 -26.51 -3.39
N ILE A 48 7.17 -25.35 -2.78
CA ILE A 48 7.86 -24.10 -3.10
C ILE A 48 9.31 -24.14 -2.61
N GLU A 49 9.62 -24.87 -1.54
CA GLU A 49 10.98 -24.98 -1.00
C GLU A 49 11.95 -25.53 -2.06
N ALA A 50 11.52 -26.50 -2.87
CA ALA A 50 12.35 -27.06 -3.94
C ALA A 50 12.70 -26.04 -5.03
N ILE A 51 11.87 -25.02 -5.23
CA ILE A 51 12.02 -24.00 -6.29
C ILE A 51 12.72 -22.75 -5.73
N ALA A 52 12.38 -22.35 -4.51
CA ALA A 52 12.87 -21.14 -3.87
C ALA A 52 13.17 -21.39 -2.37
N PRO A 53 14.25 -22.14 -2.04
CA PRO A 53 14.54 -22.55 -0.66
C PRO A 53 14.71 -21.36 0.29
N SER A 54 15.38 -20.30 -0.17
CA SER A 54 15.60 -19.09 0.63
C SER A 54 14.32 -18.31 0.93
N LEU A 55 13.35 -18.35 0.02
CA LEU A 55 12.05 -17.73 0.23
C LEU A 55 11.22 -18.52 1.25
N SER A 56 11.18 -19.84 1.10
CA SER A 56 10.48 -20.73 2.03
C SER A 56 11.05 -20.62 3.44
N HIS A 57 12.38 -20.65 3.57
CA HIS A 57 13.05 -20.42 4.84
C HIS A 57 12.69 -19.05 5.44
N TRP A 58 12.70 -17.98 4.65
CA TRP A 58 12.34 -16.65 5.13
C TRP A 58 10.88 -16.57 5.62
N ILE A 59 9.93 -17.15 4.87
CA ILE A 59 8.52 -17.20 5.26
C ILE A 59 8.36 -17.92 6.59
N SER A 60 8.96 -19.10 6.73
CA SER A 60 8.91 -19.87 7.97
C SER A 60 9.58 -19.14 9.12
N LEU A 61 10.73 -18.51 8.91
CA LEU A 61 11.40 -17.71 9.95
C LEU A 61 10.50 -16.59 10.48
N VAL A 62 9.88 -15.82 9.57
CA VAL A 62 8.98 -14.71 9.95
C VAL A 62 7.73 -15.23 10.65
N GLN A 63 7.14 -16.32 10.16
CA GLN A 63 5.96 -16.92 10.80
C GLN A 63 6.27 -17.40 12.22
N HIS A 64 7.38 -18.12 12.44
CA HIS A 64 7.78 -18.57 13.78
C HIS A 64 8.05 -17.39 14.72
N ALA A 65 8.70 -16.33 14.24
CA ALA A 65 8.95 -15.13 15.04
C ALA A 65 7.67 -14.40 15.45
N ILE A 66 6.68 -14.30 14.55
CA ILE A 66 5.38 -13.73 14.86
C ILE A 66 4.60 -14.61 15.83
N GLU A 67 4.64 -15.94 15.66
CA GLU A 67 3.99 -16.86 16.58
C GLU A 67 4.57 -16.74 18.01
N ASP A 68 5.90 -16.72 18.14
CA ASP A 68 6.60 -16.48 19.41
C ASP A 68 6.22 -15.13 20.03
N GLN A 69 6.19 -14.06 19.22
CA GLN A 69 5.75 -12.73 19.66
C GLN A 69 4.32 -12.75 20.18
N TYR A 70 3.39 -13.43 19.51
CA TYR A 70 2.00 -13.50 19.98
C TYR A 70 1.83 -14.36 21.23
N GLN A 71 2.68 -15.38 21.43
CA GLN A 71 2.64 -16.23 22.62
C GLN A 71 3.25 -15.53 23.84
N ASN A 72 4.37 -14.83 23.67
CA ASN A 72 5.17 -14.30 24.77
C ASN A 72 5.01 -12.78 24.98
N HIS A 73 4.67 -12.04 23.92
CA HIS A 73 4.70 -10.57 23.90
C HIS A 73 3.55 -9.98 23.06
N ALA A 74 2.33 -10.51 23.23
CA ALA A 74 1.16 -10.18 22.39
C ALA A 74 0.89 -8.67 22.26
N PHE A 75 1.17 -7.90 23.32
CA PHE A 75 0.97 -6.44 23.33
C PHE A 75 1.79 -5.69 22.27
N LEU A 76 2.88 -6.26 21.75
CA LEU A 76 3.67 -5.67 20.67
C LEU A 76 2.89 -5.61 19.35
N ALA A 77 1.89 -6.48 19.16
CA ALA A 77 1.02 -6.45 17.99
C ALA A 77 0.21 -5.14 17.90
N TYR A 78 0.07 -4.40 19.00
CA TYR A 78 -0.51 -3.05 18.97
C TYR A 78 0.26 -2.09 18.04
N GLY A 79 1.56 -2.33 17.81
CA GLY A 79 2.31 -1.61 16.79
C GLY A 79 1.78 -1.82 15.37
N TYR A 80 1.27 -3.01 15.06
CA TYR A 80 0.65 -3.32 13.76
C TYR A 80 -0.72 -2.66 13.62
N ASP A 81 -1.50 -2.58 14.71
CA ASP A 81 -2.77 -1.84 14.75
C ASP A 81 -2.56 -0.35 14.42
N TRP A 82 -1.51 0.27 14.97
CA TRP A 82 -1.16 1.66 14.65
C TRP A 82 -0.70 1.84 13.19
N LEU A 83 0.03 0.86 12.62
CA LEU A 83 0.39 0.89 11.21
C LEU A 83 -0.86 0.82 10.31
N ALA A 84 -1.81 -0.06 10.64
CA ALA A 84 -3.10 -0.14 9.96
C ALA A 84 -3.88 1.17 10.08
N PHE A 85 -3.95 1.73 11.30
CA PHE A 85 -4.63 2.99 11.56
C PHE A 85 -4.04 4.16 10.75
N GLY A 86 -2.70 4.21 10.61
CA GLY A 86 -2.04 5.20 9.76
C GLY A 86 -2.54 5.17 8.31
N HIS A 87 -2.71 3.97 7.73
CA HIS A 87 -3.26 3.82 6.39
C HIS A 87 -4.71 4.29 6.31
N PHE A 88 -5.53 4.00 7.32
CA PHE A 88 -6.91 4.47 7.38
C PHE A 88 -6.99 6.00 7.44
N VAL A 89 -6.15 6.65 8.25
CA VAL A 89 -6.09 8.11 8.34
C VAL A 89 -5.68 8.72 7.01
N ILE A 90 -4.68 8.15 6.32
CA ILE A 90 -4.28 8.62 4.98
C ILE A 90 -5.44 8.41 3.98
N ALA A 91 -6.07 7.25 3.97
CA ALA A 91 -7.21 6.96 3.11
C ALA A 91 -8.39 7.94 3.34
N ILE A 92 -8.65 8.31 4.59
CA ILE A 92 -9.65 9.33 4.96
C ILE A 92 -9.27 10.70 4.39
N ALA A 93 -8.00 11.09 4.43
CA ALA A 93 -7.56 12.37 3.85
C ALA A 93 -7.86 12.45 2.33
N PHE A 94 -7.75 11.33 1.61
CA PHE A 94 -8.09 11.24 0.18
C PHE A 94 -9.58 11.46 -0.12
N ILE A 95 -10.48 11.37 0.86
CA ILE A 95 -11.90 11.69 0.68
C ILE A 95 -12.07 13.16 0.25
N GLY A 96 -11.19 14.07 0.67
CA GLY A 96 -11.15 15.44 0.18
C GLY A 96 -11.00 15.51 -1.34
N ALA A 97 -10.02 14.79 -1.90
CA ALA A 97 -9.78 14.71 -3.34
C ALA A 97 -10.89 14.00 -4.12
N VAL A 98 -11.57 13.02 -3.51
CA VAL A 98 -12.77 12.40 -4.10
C VAL A 98 -13.91 13.43 -4.20
N LYS A 99 -14.11 14.24 -3.17
CA LYS A 99 -15.18 15.26 -3.16
C LYS A 99 -14.89 16.38 -4.16
N ASP A 100 -13.71 16.99 -4.07
CA ASP A 100 -13.27 18.06 -4.97
C ASP A 100 -11.80 17.86 -5.34
N PRO A 101 -11.52 17.27 -6.53
CA PRO A 101 -10.15 16.97 -6.93
C PRO A 101 -9.34 18.21 -7.32
N ILE A 102 -9.98 19.33 -7.71
CA ILE A 102 -9.28 20.56 -8.10
C ILE A 102 -8.76 21.25 -6.85
N GLN A 103 -9.64 21.50 -5.88
CA GLN A 103 -9.25 22.16 -4.62
C GLN A 103 -8.29 21.30 -3.79
N ASN A 104 -8.39 19.98 -3.88
CA ASN A 104 -7.56 19.03 -3.11
C ASN A 104 -6.50 18.33 -3.96
N ARG A 105 -6.05 18.95 -5.06
CA ARG A 105 -5.02 18.38 -5.95
C ARG A 105 -3.75 17.97 -5.20
N TRP A 106 -3.36 18.75 -4.18
CA TRP A 106 -2.20 18.46 -3.34
C TRP A 106 -2.27 17.07 -2.69
N VAL A 107 -3.46 16.59 -2.30
CA VAL A 107 -3.59 15.25 -1.67
C VAL A 107 -3.21 14.14 -2.67
N ILE A 108 -3.52 14.33 -3.95
CA ILE A 108 -3.12 13.41 -5.03
C ILE A 108 -1.60 13.43 -5.19
N GLU A 109 -0.99 14.63 -5.21
CA GLU A 109 0.46 14.81 -5.34
C GLU A 109 1.21 14.27 -4.11
N PHE A 110 0.67 14.48 -2.91
CA PHE A 110 1.16 13.88 -1.67
C PHE A 110 1.21 12.36 -1.76
N GLY A 111 0.15 11.72 -2.28
CA GLY A 111 0.17 10.28 -2.55
C GLY A 111 1.25 9.87 -3.53
N MET A 112 1.44 10.62 -4.61
CA MET A 112 2.50 10.35 -5.59
C MET A 112 3.89 10.45 -4.96
N ILE A 113 4.12 11.46 -4.10
CA ILE A 113 5.37 11.60 -3.35
C ILE A 113 5.58 10.39 -2.44
N ALA A 114 4.55 9.96 -1.69
CA ALA A 114 4.63 8.76 -0.86
C ALA A 114 4.96 7.50 -1.67
N CYS A 115 4.37 7.35 -2.86
CA CYS A 115 4.68 6.26 -3.79
C CYS A 115 6.13 6.26 -4.28
N VAL A 116 6.76 7.42 -4.42
CA VAL A 116 8.19 7.51 -4.76
C VAL A 116 9.05 7.23 -3.53
N LEU A 117 8.69 7.75 -2.36
CA LEU A 117 9.46 7.63 -1.13
C LEU A 117 9.54 6.20 -0.57
N ILE A 118 8.54 5.34 -0.85
CA ILE A 118 8.59 3.94 -0.38
C ILE A 118 9.76 3.18 -1.00
N ILE A 119 10.24 3.56 -2.20
CA ILE A 119 11.37 2.91 -2.88
C ILE A 119 12.67 3.02 -2.07
N PRO A 120 13.22 4.23 -1.80
CA PRO A 120 14.41 4.35 -0.97
C PRO A 120 14.16 3.87 0.46
N TYR A 121 12.94 4.06 0.99
CA TYR A 121 12.60 3.62 2.35
C TYR A 121 12.74 2.10 2.52
N ALA A 122 12.14 1.31 1.62
CA ALA A 122 12.22 -0.15 1.65
C ALA A 122 13.64 -0.66 1.39
N LEU A 123 14.36 -0.05 0.45
CA LEU A 123 15.73 -0.45 0.12
C LEU A 123 16.70 -0.24 1.29
N ILE A 124 16.64 0.93 1.93
CA ILE A 124 17.56 1.34 3.00
C ILE A 124 17.20 0.65 4.31
N LEU A 125 15.96 0.84 4.79
CA LEU A 125 15.56 0.30 6.09
C LEU A 125 15.42 -1.21 6.06
N GLY A 126 14.94 -1.78 4.95
CA GLY A 126 14.91 -3.22 4.79
C GLY A 126 16.33 -3.83 4.82
N HIS A 127 17.33 -3.16 4.25
CA HIS A 127 18.72 -3.61 4.36
C HIS A 127 19.22 -3.59 5.80
N PHE A 128 19.05 -2.47 6.52
CA PHE A 128 19.47 -2.36 7.92
C PHE A 128 18.74 -3.32 8.86
N ARG A 129 17.55 -3.79 8.50
CA ARG A 129 16.75 -4.76 9.26
C ARG A 129 16.93 -6.21 8.79
N GLY A 130 17.84 -6.47 7.86
CA GLY A 130 18.12 -7.83 7.37
C GLY A 130 17.00 -8.43 6.51
N ILE A 131 16.11 -7.60 5.94
CA ILE A 131 15.02 -8.07 5.08
C ILE A 131 15.58 -8.52 3.72
N PRO A 132 15.21 -9.71 3.21
CA PRO A 132 15.66 -10.19 1.90
C PRO A 132 15.28 -9.23 0.76
N MET A 133 16.09 -9.22 -0.31
CA MET A 133 15.85 -8.33 -1.45
C MET A 133 14.47 -8.58 -2.08
N LEU A 134 14.06 -9.84 -2.20
CA LEU A 134 12.76 -10.19 -2.78
C LEU A 134 11.59 -9.56 -2.01
N TRP A 135 11.66 -9.55 -0.67
CA TRP A 135 10.61 -8.95 0.15
C TRP A 135 10.60 -7.43 0.03
N ARG A 136 11.79 -6.80 0.03
CA ARG A 136 11.92 -5.36 -0.25
C ARG A 136 11.35 -4.98 -1.61
N MET A 137 11.50 -5.84 -2.63
CA MET A 137 10.90 -5.63 -3.94
C MET A 137 9.38 -5.66 -3.89
N ILE A 138 8.79 -6.57 -3.10
CA ILE A 138 7.35 -6.61 -2.86
C ILE A 138 6.89 -5.30 -2.20
N ASP A 139 7.61 -4.80 -1.19
CA ASP A 139 7.28 -3.52 -0.54
C ASP A 139 7.30 -2.33 -1.53
N MET A 140 8.24 -2.32 -2.47
CA MET A 140 8.32 -1.28 -3.50
C MET A 140 7.16 -1.32 -4.50
N LEU A 141 6.52 -2.48 -4.70
CA LEU A 141 5.38 -2.60 -5.61
C LEU A 141 4.19 -1.75 -5.16
N PHE A 142 4.03 -1.49 -3.86
CA PHE A 142 2.99 -0.56 -3.39
C PHE A 142 3.16 0.84 -3.97
N GLY A 143 4.40 1.33 -4.08
CA GLY A 143 4.71 2.60 -4.71
C GLY A 143 4.50 2.57 -6.21
N ILE A 144 5.04 1.55 -6.88
CA ILE A 144 4.98 1.41 -8.34
C ILE A 144 3.54 1.24 -8.82
N LEU A 145 2.73 0.43 -8.15
CA LEU A 145 1.33 0.21 -8.51
C LEU A 145 0.44 1.36 -8.04
N GLY A 146 0.76 1.98 -6.90
CA GLY A 146 0.01 3.12 -6.35
C GLY A 146 0.14 4.40 -7.17
N ILE A 147 1.32 4.67 -7.78
CA ILE A 147 1.51 5.91 -8.55
C ILE A 147 0.71 5.93 -9.85
N ILE A 148 0.42 4.77 -10.44
CA ILE A 148 -0.31 4.65 -11.70
C ILE A 148 -1.70 5.30 -11.64
N PRO A 149 -2.62 4.90 -10.74
CA PRO A 149 -3.93 5.55 -10.62
C PRO A 149 -3.81 7.03 -10.24
N LEU A 150 -2.88 7.38 -9.34
CA LEU A 150 -2.70 8.77 -8.92
C LEU A 150 -2.21 9.69 -10.06
N TYR A 151 -1.32 9.19 -10.92
CA TYR A 151 -0.87 9.91 -12.11
C TYR A 151 -2.04 10.21 -13.06
N PHE A 152 -2.87 9.21 -13.35
CA PHE A 152 -4.05 9.41 -14.20
C PHE A 152 -5.07 10.34 -13.56
N ALA A 153 -5.33 10.21 -12.25
CA ALA A 153 -6.20 11.12 -11.52
C ALA A 153 -5.68 12.56 -11.59
N ARG A 154 -4.39 12.79 -11.31
CA ARG A 154 -3.76 14.11 -11.39
C ARG A 154 -3.83 14.71 -12.78
N LYS A 155 -3.50 13.93 -13.82
CA LYS A 155 -3.56 14.39 -15.21
C LYS A 155 -4.96 14.86 -15.57
N MET A 156 -5.97 14.05 -15.28
CA MET A 156 -7.37 14.41 -15.54
C MET A 156 -7.85 15.58 -14.69
N THR A 157 -7.38 15.72 -13.45
CA THR A 157 -7.68 16.89 -12.61
C THR A 157 -7.17 18.18 -13.25
N LEU A 158 -5.94 18.19 -13.78
CA LEU A 158 -5.38 19.36 -14.46
C LEU A 158 -6.14 19.71 -15.75
N GLU A 159 -6.52 18.69 -16.53
CA GLU A 159 -7.37 18.90 -17.71
C GLU A 159 -8.73 19.51 -17.32
N LEU A 160 -9.34 19.00 -16.24
CA LEU A 160 -10.62 19.49 -15.73
C LEU A 160 -10.53 20.96 -15.30
N GLU A 161 -9.48 21.33 -14.58
CA GLU A 161 -9.22 22.71 -14.15
C GLU A 161 -9.04 23.65 -15.33
N SER A 162 -8.28 23.25 -16.35
CA SER A 162 -8.06 24.06 -17.55
C SER A 162 -9.35 24.34 -18.35
N GLU A 163 -10.27 23.38 -18.38
CA GLU A 163 -11.57 23.55 -19.03
C GLU A 163 -12.46 24.55 -18.30
N PHE A 164 -12.45 24.54 -16.96
CA PHE A 164 -13.20 25.52 -16.17
C PHE A 164 -12.65 26.94 -16.35
N ILE A 165 -11.33 27.10 -16.39
CA ILE A 165 -10.70 28.41 -16.64
C ILE A 165 -11.00 28.91 -18.05
N SER A 166 -11.02 28.02 -19.06
CA SER A 166 -11.29 28.41 -20.45
C SER A 166 -12.76 28.74 -20.73
N ALA A 167 -13.68 28.33 -19.86
CA ALA A 167 -15.12 28.51 -20.01
C ALA A 167 -15.69 29.71 -19.23
N GLY A 168 -14.89 30.33 -18.36
CA GLY A 168 -15.24 31.53 -17.59
C GLY A 168 -14.60 32.78 -18.18
#